data_AF-A0AAW0F315-F1
#
_entry.id   AF-A0AAW0F315-F1
#
_cell.length_a   1.000
_cell.length_b   1.000
_cell.length_c   1.000
_cell.angle_alpha   90.00
_cell.angle_beta   90.00
_cell.angle_gamma   90.00
#
_symmetry.space_group_name_H-M   'P 1'
#
loop_
_entity.id
_entity.type
_entity.pdbx_description
1 polymer ?
#
loop_
_entity_poly.entity_id
_entity_poly.type
_entity_poly.pdbx_seq_one_letter_code
_entity_poly.pdbx_strand_id
1 'polypeptide(L)'
;MMRSSLVRLSSPAAAGAAAIATSSDPKMVALHKLLTGEVQFRNNAPLKVCNIEHNFGANWKSEIESYAKTLPADQKSALERQIARIAITRYTTRELAEYGGEGPEHLDAVAREANIAQAKAYAQKNGADKLEAYVKAEAKNAGWSDADAKKFIDAVKAAK
;
A
#
# COMPACT_ATOMS: atom_id res chain seq x y z
N MET A 1 8.07 0.94 -30.99
CA MET A 1 7.65 2.35 -30.90
C MET A 1 6.36 2.53 -31.71
N MET A 2 5.22 2.67 -31.06
CA MET A 2 3.99 3.18 -31.69
C MET A 2 3.25 4.05 -30.68
N ARG A 3 3.26 5.35 -30.97
CA ARG A 3 2.49 6.40 -30.30
C ARG A 3 1.09 6.38 -30.92
N SER A 4 0.06 6.14 -30.11
CA SER A 4 -1.33 6.37 -30.52
C SER A 4 -1.90 7.52 -29.72
N SER A 5 -1.89 8.69 -30.35
CA SER A 5 -2.58 9.90 -29.93
C SER A 5 -4.09 9.69 -30.09
N LEU A 6 -4.86 9.79 -29.01
CA LEU A 6 -6.31 9.98 -29.08
C LEU A 6 -6.65 11.36 -28.54
N VAL A 7 -7.03 12.20 -29.49
CA VAL A 7 -7.52 13.55 -29.33
C VAL A 7 -8.86 13.54 -28.59
N ARG A 8 -8.96 14.49 -27.66
CA ARG A 8 -10.16 15.02 -26.99
C ARG A 8 -11.46 14.84 -27.78
N LEU A 9 -12.45 14.23 -27.12
CA LEU A 9 -13.86 14.48 -27.34
C LEU A 9 -14.43 15.07 -26.05
N SER A 10 -14.57 16.40 -26.06
CA SER A 10 -15.36 17.17 -25.10
C SER A 10 -16.83 17.12 -25.50
N SER A 11 -17.71 16.77 -24.57
CA SER A 11 -19.16 16.97 -24.67
C SER A 11 -19.68 17.58 -23.35
N PRO A 12 -20.63 18.53 -23.38
CA PRO A 12 -20.91 19.40 -22.24
C PRO A 12 -21.91 18.82 -21.23
N ALA A 13 -21.66 19.17 -19.96
CA ALA A 13 -22.55 19.27 -18.81
C ALA A 13 -23.90 18.53 -18.81
N ALA A 14 -23.99 17.50 -17.97
CA ALA A 14 -25.16 17.29 -17.12
C ALA A 14 -24.69 17.45 -15.67
N ALA A 15 -24.98 18.62 -15.08
CA ALA A 15 -24.74 18.92 -13.68
C ALA A 15 -25.76 18.14 -12.84
N GLY A 16 -25.52 16.85 -12.66
CA GLY A 16 -26.08 16.11 -11.54
C GLY A 16 -25.30 16.52 -10.30
N ALA A 17 -25.83 17.49 -9.55
CA ALA A 17 -25.35 17.81 -8.22
C ALA A 17 -25.54 16.56 -7.34
N ALA A 18 -24.56 15.66 -7.36
CA ALA A 18 -24.38 14.66 -6.34
C ALA A 18 -24.22 15.45 -5.04
N ALA A 19 -25.19 15.29 -4.13
CA ALA A 19 -25.08 15.82 -2.78
C ALA A 19 -23.74 15.35 -2.20
N ILE A 20 -22.78 16.28 -2.13
CA ILE A 20 -21.51 16.06 -1.47
C ILE A 20 -21.89 15.88 -0.01
N ALA A 21 -21.96 14.63 0.44
CA ALA A 21 -21.93 14.33 1.86
C ALA A 21 -20.68 15.02 2.40
N THR A 22 -20.87 16.12 3.12
CA THR A 22 -19.80 16.85 3.79
C THR A 22 -19.27 15.96 4.90
N SER A 23 -18.35 15.06 4.56
CA SER A 23 -17.50 14.47 5.58
C SER A 23 -16.75 15.62 6.22
N SER A 24 -16.88 15.74 7.53
CA SER A 24 -16.32 16.82 8.33
C SER A 24 -14.79 16.81 8.40
N ASP A 25 -14.10 15.88 7.70
CA ASP A 25 -12.65 15.79 7.67
C ASP A 25 -12.07 16.18 6.30
N PRO A 26 -11.58 17.42 6.14
CA PRO A 26 -10.91 17.89 4.93
C PRO A 26 -9.73 17.02 4.50
N LYS A 27 -9.08 16.33 5.46
CA LYS A 27 -7.95 15.43 5.21
C LYS A 27 -8.40 14.21 4.40
N MET A 28 -9.50 13.56 4.78
CA MET A 28 -10.02 12.39 4.06
C MET A 28 -10.61 12.75 2.70
N VAL A 29 -11.21 13.94 2.57
CA VAL A 29 -11.63 14.46 1.25
C VAL A 29 -10.43 14.62 0.32
N ALA A 30 -9.32 15.19 0.81
CA ALA A 30 -8.11 15.35 0.01
C ALA A 30 -7.50 13.99 -0.39
N LEU A 31 -7.47 13.03 0.54
CA LEU A 31 -6.99 11.68 0.25
C LEU A 31 -7.89 10.96 -0.76
N HIS A 32 -9.21 11.07 -0.65
CA HIS A 32 -10.14 10.51 -1.63
C HIS A 32 -9.85 11.05 -3.04
N LYS A 33 -9.66 12.37 -3.18
CA LYS A 33 -9.32 13.00 -4.46
C LYS A 33 -7.98 12.52 -5.03
N LEU A 34 -6.99 12.29 -4.16
CA LEU A 34 -5.70 11.70 -4.57
C LEU A 34 -5.90 10.28 -5.09
N LEU A 35 -6.63 9.44 -4.35
CA LEU A 35 -6.86 8.03 -4.68
C LEU A 35 -7.68 7.83 -5.96
N THR A 36 -8.61 8.76 -6.24
CA THR A 36 -9.42 8.75 -7.47
C THR A 36 -8.75 9.44 -8.65
N GLY A 37 -7.61 10.10 -8.44
CA GLY A 37 -6.84 10.77 -9.48
C GLY A 37 -7.37 12.15 -9.88
N GLU A 38 -8.31 12.72 -9.12
CA GLU A 38 -8.78 14.10 -9.30
C GLU A 38 -7.68 15.13 -9.02
N VAL A 39 -6.80 14.83 -8.06
CA VAL A 39 -5.63 15.64 -7.73
C VAL A 39 -4.39 14.75 -7.65
N GLN A 40 -3.22 15.39 -7.73
CA GLN A 40 -1.93 14.73 -7.63
C GLN A 40 -1.13 15.33 -6.47
N PHE A 41 -0.17 14.56 -5.95
CA PHE A 41 0.81 15.13 -5.05
C PHE A 41 1.60 16.24 -5.75
N ARG A 42 2.04 17.23 -4.97
CA ARG A 42 2.93 18.28 -5.47
C ARG A 42 4.22 17.67 -6.01
N ASN A 43 4.85 18.36 -6.97
CA ASN A 43 6.10 17.93 -7.62
C ASN A 43 6.02 16.58 -8.33
N ASN A 44 4.83 16.16 -8.76
CA ASN A 44 4.60 14.86 -9.40
C ASN A 44 5.10 13.66 -8.57
N ALA A 45 5.05 13.77 -7.24
CA ALA A 45 5.40 12.64 -6.38
C ALA A 45 4.44 11.46 -6.63
N PRO A 46 4.95 10.21 -6.67
CA PRO A 46 4.12 9.06 -6.99
C PRO A 46 3.14 8.77 -5.85
N LEU A 47 1.93 8.35 -6.20
CA LEU A 47 0.94 7.90 -5.24
C LEU A 47 1.32 6.49 -4.75
N LYS A 48 1.97 6.42 -3.58
CA LYS A 48 2.43 5.19 -2.94
C LYS A 48 2.09 5.22 -1.45
N VAL A 49 1.95 4.04 -0.83
CA VAL A 49 1.66 3.89 0.61
C VAL A 49 2.62 4.73 1.46
N CYS A 50 3.93 4.65 1.23
CA CYS A 50 4.91 5.41 2.01
C CYS A 50 4.70 6.93 1.93
N ASN A 51 4.32 7.46 0.77
CA ASN A 51 4.03 8.88 0.61
C ASN A 51 2.68 9.26 1.26
N ILE A 52 1.70 8.37 1.21
CA ILE A 52 0.41 8.58 1.88
C ILE A 52 0.62 8.57 3.39
N GLU A 53 1.33 7.60 3.96
CA GLU A 53 1.64 7.53 5.39
C GLU A 53 2.42 8.75 5.87
N HIS A 54 3.36 9.26 5.06
CA HIS A 54 4.09 10.48 5.38
C HIS A 54 3.19 11.72 5.48
N ASN A 55 2.19 11.86 4.59
CA ASN A 55 1.33 13.06 4.52
C ASN A 55 0.05 12.94 5.35
N PHE A 56 -0.46 11.72 5.53
CA PHE A 56 -1.76 11.42 6.14
C PHE A 56 -1.65 10.57 7.41
N GLY A 57 -0.45 10.12 7.80
CA GLY A 57 -0.20 9.33 9.00
C GLY A 57 -0.40 7.83 8.81
N ALA A 58 0.11 7.03 9.76
CA ALA A 58 0.08 5.56 9.69
C ALA A 58 -1.35 4.96 9.71
N ASN A 59 -2.32 5.69 10.26
CA ASN A 59 -3.72 5.26 10.36
C ASN A 59 -4.56 5.65 9.13
N TRP A 60 -3.96 6.18 8.06
CA TRP A 60 -4.69 6.66 6.88
C TRP A 60 -5.68 5.63 6.33
N LYS A 61 -5.33 4.33 6.36
CA LYS A 61 -6.14 3.26 5.78
C LYS A 61 -7.45 3.06 6.55
N SER A 62 -7.40 2.98 7.88
CA SER A 62 -8.61 2.83 8.69
C SER A 62 -9.48 4.09 8.66
N GLU A 63 -8.86 5.26 8.59
CA GLU A 63 -9.54 6.55 8.42
C GLU A 63 -10.28 6.63 7.08
N ILE A 64 -9.62 6.29 5.95
CA ILE A 64 -10.25 6.36 4.63
C ILE A 64 -11.31 5.27 4.41
N GLU A 65 -11.13 4.08 4.99
CA GLU A 65 -12.16 3.03 4.98
C GLU A 65 -13.39 3.44 5.79
N SER A 66 -13.19 4.15 6.89
CA SER A 66 -14.30 4.71 7.68
C SER A 66 -15.02 5.82 6.91
N TYR A 67 -14.28 6.69 6.24
CA TYR A 67 -14.83 7.70 5.34
C TYR A 67 -15.61 7.08 4.18
N ALA A 68 -15.12 5.99 3.57
CA ALA A 68 -15.77 5.31 2.46
C ALA A 68 -17.20 4.83 2.80
N LYS A 69 -17.48 4.52 4.07
CA LYS A 69 -18.83 4.13 4.54
C LYS A 69 -19.85 5.27 4.45
N THR A 70 -19.40 6.52 4.39
CA THR A 70 -20.26 7.71 4.24
C THR A 70 -20.60 8.03 2.79
N LEU A 71 -19.96 7.35 1.83
CA LEU A 71 -20.14 7.59 0.40
C LEU A 71 -21.29 6.76 -0.18
N PRO A 72 -21.88 7.21 -1.31
CA PRO A 72 -22.77 6.39 -2.12
C PRO A 72 -22.08 5.08 -2.57
N ALA A 73 -22.87 4.03 -2.79
CA ALA A 73 -22.37 2.67 -3.08
C ALA A 73 -21.36 2.61 -4.24
N ASP A 74 -21.61 3.32 -5.33
CA ASP A 74 -20.73 3.33 -6.50
C ASP A 74 -19.37 3.98 -6.20
N GLN A 75 -19.38 5.11 -5.48
CA GLN A 75 -18.16 5.82 -5.08
C GLN A 75 -17.37 5.03 -4.04
N LYS A 76 -18.07 4.40 -3.09
CA LYS A 76 -17.47 3.49 -2.10
C LYS A 76 -16.74 2.35 -2.80
N SER A 77 -17.40 1.65 -3.73
CA SER A 77 -16.78 0.54 -4.47
C SER A 77 -15.57 1.00 -5.29
N ALA A 78 -15.64 2.17 -5.91
CA ALA A 78 -14.51 2.75 -6.62
C ALA A 78 -13.33 3.03 -5.67
N LEU A 79 -13.59 3.63 -4.52
CA LEU A 79 -12.57 3.95 -3.52
C LEU A 79 -11.93 2.70 -2.92
N GLU A 80 -12.71 1.67 -2.58
CA GLU A 80 -12.21 0.38 -2.09
C GLU A 80 -11.26 -0.29 -3.08
N ARG A 81 -11.56 -0.24 -4.38
CA ARG A 81 -10.64 -0.73 -5.43
C ARG A 81 -9.33 0.06 -5.46
N GLN A 82 -9.36 1.37 -5.26
CA GLN A 82 -8.14 2.18 -5.24
C GLN A 82 -7.31 1.91 -3.98
N ILE A 83 -7.95 1.73 -2.82
CA ILE A 83 -7.27 1.34 -1.58
C ILE A 83 -6.52 0.00 -1.79
N ALA A 84 -7.18 -0.99 -2.41
CA ALA A 84 -6.55 -2.27 -2.73
C ALA A 84 -5.35 -2.13 -3.67
N ARG A 85 -5.45 -1.32 -4.73
CA ARG A 85 -4.33 -1.04 -5.65
C ARG A 85 -3.16 -0.36 -4.95
N ILE A 86 -3.46 0.62 -4.10
CA ILE A 86 -2.44 1.31 -3.32
C ILE A 86 -1.76 0.36 -2.35
N ALA A 87 -2.47 -0.57 -1.73
CA ALA A 87 -1.85 -1.55 -0.83
C ALA A 87 -0.69 -2.33 -1.49
N ILE A 88 -0.80 -2.64 -2.79
CA ILE A 88 0.25 -3.32 -3.56
C ILE A 88 1.52 -2.45 -3.69
N THR A 89 1.37 -1.11 -3.70
CA THR A 89 2.49 -0.17 -3.85
C THR A 89 3.42 -0.09 -2.64
N ARG A 90 3.12 -0.81 -1.55
CA ARG A 90 4.03 -0.97 -0.40
C ARG A 90 5.26 -1.80 -0.75
N TYR A 91 5.12 -2.71 -1.71
CA TYR A 91 6.21 -3.55 -2.19
C TYR A 91 7.12 -2.77 -3.13
N THR A 92 8.40 -3.08 -3.09
CA THR A 92 9.34 -2.55 -4.07
C THR A 92 9.09 -3.16 -5.45
N THR A 93 9.49 -2.46 -6.51
CA THR A 93 9.31 -2.97 -7.89
C THR A 93 10.02 -4.32 -8.10
N ARG A 94 11.13 -4.57 -7.41
CA ARG A 94 11.85 -5.84 -7.49
C ARG A 94 11.06 -6.98 -6.85
N GLU A 95 10.56 -6.77 -5.64
CA GLU A 95 9.73 -7.75 -4.93
C GLU A 95 8.43 -8.04 -5.70
N LEU A 96 7.82 -7.03 -6.33
CA LEU A 96 6.64 -7.25 -7.17
C LEU A 96 6.95 -8.12 -8.39
N ALA A 97 8.13 -7.97 -9.00
CA ALA A 97 8.55 -8.80 -10.12
C ALA A 97 8.84 -10.25 -9.70
N GLU A 98 9.29 -10.45 -8.46
CA GLU A 98 9.66 -11.76 -7.93
C GLU A 98 8.46 -12.50 -7.31
N TYR A 99 7.63 -11.80 -6.56
CA TYR A 99 6.54 -12.37 -5.75
C TYR A 99 5.15 -12.19 -6.37
N GLY A 100 5.01 -11.32 -7.38
CA GLY A 100 3.71 -10.94 -7.96
C GLY A 100 3.17 -11.89 -9.04
N GLY A 101 3.85 -13.01 -9.32
CA GLY A 101 3.48 -13.92 -10.41
C GLY A 101 2.13 -14.60 -10.24
N GLU A 102 1.72 -14.88 -9.00
CA GLU A 102 0.45 -15.56 -8.67
C GLU A 102 -0.74 -14.58 -8.57
N GLY A 103 -0.48 -13.28 -8.68
CA GLY A 103 -1.49 -12.23 -8.56
C GLY A 103 -1.52 -11.56 -7.18
N PRO A 104 -2.28 -10.46 -7.06
CA PRO A 104 -2.23 -9.57 -5.90
C PRO A 104 -2.76 -10.21 -4.61
N GLU A 105 -3.61 -11.23 -4.69
CA GLU A 105 -4.19 -11.92 -3.53
C GLU A 105 -3.16 -12.82 -2.82
N HIS A 106 -2.16 -13.31 -3.56
CA HIS A 106 -1.14 -14.23 -3.06
C HIS A 106 0.17 -13.52 -2.67
N LEU A 107 0.33 -12.26 -3.09
CA LEU A 107 1.56 -11.48 -2.91
C LEU A 107 2.06 -11.44 -1.46
N ASP A 108 1.16 -11.30 -0.51
CA ASP A 108 1.49 -11.25 0.92
C ASP A 108 2.04 -12.59 1.44
N ALA A 109 1.43 -13.69 1.00
CA ALA A 109 1.84 -15.03 1.38
C ALA A 109 3.21 -15.37 0.77
N VAL A 110 3.36 -15.16 -0.54
CA VAL A 110 4.61 -15.42 -1.27
C VAL A 110 5.76 -14.58 -0.72
N ALA A 111 5.54 -13.28 -0.49
CA ALA A 111 6.56 -12.40 0.09
C ALA A 111 6.97 -12.86 1.50
N ARG A 112 6.02 -13.32 2.31
CA ARG A 112 6.30 -13.85 3.66
C ARG A 112 7.14 -15.11 3.59
N GLU A 113 6.81 -16.04 2.71
CA GLU A 113 7.56 -17.29 2.52
C GLU A 113 8.99 -17.00 2.05
N ALA A 114 9.15 -16.12 1.06
CA ALA A 114 10.46 -15.70 0.57
C ALA A 114 11.31 -15.06 1.68
N ASN A 115 10.73 -14.16 2.47
CA ASN A 115 11.43 -13.52 3.59
C ASN A 115 11.86 -14.53 4.67
N ILE A 116 11.01 -15.51 4.99
CA ILE A 116 11.36 -16.58 5.93
C ILE A 116 12.50 -17.44 5.37
N ALA A 117 12.45 -17.81 4.09
CA ALA A 117 13.50 -18.59 3.45
C ALA A 117 14.85 -17.85 3.44
N GLN A 118 14.84 -16.55 3.11
CA GLN A 118 16.04 -15.69 3.16
C GLN A 118 16.60 -15.59 4.58
N ALA A 119 15.74 -15.40 5.58
CA ALA A 119 16.15 -15.35 6.99
C ALA A 119 16.77 -16.67 7.47
N LYS A 120 16.21 -17.82 7.05
CA LYS A 120 16.79 -19.15 7.33
C LYS A 120 18.16 -19.31 6.69
N ALA A 121 18.30 -18.95 5.41
CA ALA A 121 19.58 -19.02 4.72
C ALA A 121 20.64 -18.13 5.40
N TYR A 122 20.25 -16.94 5.86
CA TYR A 122 21.11 -16.07 6.64
C TYR A 122 21.54 -16.71 7.97
N ALA A 123 20.60 -17.31 8.71
CA ALA A 123 20.89 -17.97 9.99
C ALA A 123 21.81 -19.19 9.82
N GLN A 124 21.61 -19.99 8.77
CA GLN A 124 22.49 -21.12 8.43
C GLN A 124 23.92 -20.68 8.13
N LYS A 125 24.08 -19.55 7.44
CA LYS A 125 25.40 -19.02 7.06
C LYS A 125 26.13 -18.31 8.21
N ASN A 126 25.40 -17.60 9.08
CA ASN A 126 25.98 -16.66 10.03
C ASN A 126 25.79 -17.04 11.51
N GLY A 127 24.94 -18.03 11.79
CA GLY A 127 24.52 -18.42 13.14
C GLY A 127 23.20 -17.76 13.55
N ALA A 128 22.39 -18.48 14.34
CA ALA A 128 21.08 -18.04 14.80
C ALA A 128 21.13 -16.75 15.65
N ASP A 129 22.19 -16.58 16.45
CA ASP A 129 22.35 -15.39 17.31
C ASP A 129 22.52 -14.10 16.49
N LYS A 130 23.10 -14.20 15.28
CA LYS A 130 23.26 -13.05 14.39
C LYS A 130 21.98 -12.71 13.62
N LEU A 131 21.04 -13.65 13.49
CA LEU A 131 19.77 -13.40 12.82
C LEU A 131 18.94 -12.35 13.59
N GLU A 132 18.87 -12.48 14.91
CA GLU A 132 18.05 -11.57 15.73
C GLU A 132 18.56 -10.13 15.67
N ALA A 133 19.89 -9.93 15.74
CA ALA A 133 20.49 -8.61 15.58
C ALA A 133 20.26 -8.04 14.16
N TYR A 134 20.40 -8.89 13.13
CA TYR A 134 20.17 -8.50 11.75
C TYR A 134 18.71 -8.05 11.52
N VAL A 135 17.73 -8.87 11.92
CA VAL A 135 16.31 -8.55 11.76
C VAL A 135 15.94 -7.28 12.52
N LYS A 136 16.44 -7.07 13.74
CA LYS A 136 16.17 -5.84 14.50
C LYS A 136 16.73 -4.59 13.81
N ALA A 137 17.91 -4.68 13.19
CA ALA A 137 18.50 -3.58 12.44
C ALA A 137 17.66 -3.23 11.20
N GLU A 138 17.28 -4.24 10.41
CA GLU A 138 16.42 -4.06 9.22
C GLU A 138 15.04 -3.53 9.59
N ALA A 139 14.42 -4.08 10.64
CA ALA A 139 13.12 -3.64 11.16
C ALA A 139 13.14 -2.15 11.51
N LYS A 140 14.19 -1.68 12.19
CA LYS A 140 14.36 -0.26 12.51
C LYS A 140 14.44 0.62 11.26
N ASN A 141 15.19 0.18 10.25
CA ASN A 141 15.33 0.93 8.99
C ASN A 141 14.01 0.96 8.19
N ALA A 142 13.23 -0.13 8.25
CA ALA A 142 11.94 -0.26 7.59
C ALA A 142 10.77 0.37 8.38
N GLY A 143 11.02 0.91 9.58
CA GLY A 143 9.98 1.49 10.44
C GLY A 143 9.03 0.47 11.06
N TRP A 144 9.44 -0.80 11.18
CA TRP A 144 8.65 -1.84 11.84
C TRP A 144 8.67 -1.64 13.36
N SER A 145 7.57 -2.04 14.00
CA SER A 145 7.52 -2.10 15.47
C SER A 145 8.36 -3.27 15.99
N ASP A 146 8.86 -3.16 17.22
CA ASP A 146 9.56 -4.27 17.90
C ASP A 146 8.69 -5.52 17.98
N ALA A 147 7.38 -5.35 18.11
CA ALA A 147 6.42 -6.44 18.14
C ALA A 147 6.36 -7.17 16.79
N ASP A 148 6.40 -6.45 15.66
CA ASP A 148 6.37 -7.06 14.34
C ASP A 148 7.69 -7.75 13.99
N ALA A 149 8.82 -7.14 14.36
CA ALA A 149 10.13 -7.77 14.27
C ALA A 149 10.18 -9.08 15.07
N LYS A 150 9.67 -9.07 16.30
CA LYS A 150 9.58 -10.27 17.13
C LYS A 150 8.69 -11.35 16.50
N LYS A 151 7.49 -10.99 16.02
CA LYS A 151 6.58 -11.93 15.33
C LYS A 151 7.25 -12.58 14.12
N PHE A 152 8.05 -11.81 13.37
CA PHE A 152 8.79 -12.35 12.24
C PHE A 152 9.88 -13.34 12.68
N ILE A 153 10.70 -12.98 13.68
CA ILE A 153 11.73 -13.87 14.22
C ILE A 153 11.12 -15.19 14.73
N ASP A 154 10.01 -15.10 15.48
CA ASP A 154 9.32 -16.27 16.00
C ASP A 154 8.78 -17.15 14.86
N ALA A 155 8.28 -16.54 13.77
CA ALA A 155 7.86 -17.28 12.57
C ALA A 155 9.03 -17.98 11.86
N VAL A 156 10.20 -17.35 11.76
CA VAL A 156 11.40 -17.97 11.19
C VAL A 156 11.86 -19.17 12.03
N LYS A 157 11.82 -19.06 13.35
CA LYS A 157 12.17 -20.15 14.28
C LYS A 157 11.16 -21.31 14.24
N ALA A 158 9.88 -21.02 14.03
CA ALA A 158 8.82 -22.02 13.97
C ALA A 158 8.72 -22.73 12.61
N ALA A 159 9.17 -22.09 11.53
CA ALA A 159 9.21 -22.70 10.21
C ALA A 159 10.24 -23.84 10.21
N LYS A 160 9.79 -25.09 10.01
CA LYS A 160 10.65 -26.28 9.85
C LYS A 160 11.44 -26.20 8.55
#